data_AF-A0A2M9N040-F1
#
_entry.id   AF-A0A2M9N040-F1
#
_cell.length_a   1.000
_cell.length_b   1.000
_cell.length_c   1.000
_cell.angle_alpha   90.00
_cell.angle_beta   90.00
_cell.angle_gamma   90.00
#
_symmetry.space_group_name_H-M   'P 1'
#
loop_
_entity.id
_entity.type
_entity.pdbx_description
1 polymer ?
#
loop_
_entity_poly.entity_id
_entity_poly.type
_entity_poly.pdbx_seq_one_letter_code
_entity_poly.pdbx_strand_id
1 'polypeptide(L)'
;MQNTTFPKGGENHVGFTTVTNDGASTFFDVIQERRSVRSYDPETKISREELTEILRQVTLAPSAANLQPWRFLVIDSPELKQRLLPIAFNLNNAMN
;
A
#
# COMPACT_ATOMS: atom_id res chain seq x y z
N MET A 1 24.09 -0.22 -9.32
CA MET A 1 22.76 -0.26 -8.68
C MET A 1 22.96 0.29 -7.28
N GLN A 2 22.50 1.50 -7.00
CA GLN A 2 22.77 2.16 -5.71
C GLN A 2 21.75 1.67 -4.68
N ASN A 3 22.22 1.00 -3.63
CA ASN A 3 21.43 0.64 -2.45
C ASN A 3 21.04 1.94 -1.73
N THR A 4 19.79 2.36 -1.85
CA THR A 4 19.24 3.40 -0.99
C THR A 4 18.82 2.77 0.34
N THR A 5 19.80 2.61 1.24
CA THR A 5 19.50 2.43 2.67
C THR A 5 18.92 3.74 3.18
N PHE A 6 17.65 3.73 3.58
CA PHE A 6 17.06 4.89 4.26
C PHE A 6 17.69 5.02 5.64
N PRO A 7 18.23 6.20 6.00
CA PRO A 7 18.73 6.42 7.35
C PRO A 7 17.55 6.28 8.33
N LYS A 8 17.75 5.52 9.41
CA LYS A 8 16.82 5.56 10.54
C LYS A 8 16.88 6.97 11.12
N GLY A 9 15.79 7.72 10.93
CA GLY A 9 15.69 9.11 11.35
C GLY A 9 15.91 9.25 12.85
N GLY A 10 17.02 9.91 13.20
CA GLY A 10 17.23 10.53 14.48
C GLY A 10 17.32 12.05 14.28
N GLU A 11 16.48 12.75 15.05
CA GLU A 11 16.66 14.10 15.60
C GLU A 11 16.16 15.36 14.85
N ASN A 12 15.10 15.91 15.46
CA ASN A 12 14.79 17.32 15.76
C ASN A 12 14.28 18.26 14.66
N HIS A 13 12.96 18.38 14.48
CA HIS A 13 12.32 19.63 14.03
C HIS A 13 10.92 19.83 14.67
N VAL A 14 10.83 20.90 15.48
CA VAL A 14 9.64 21.70 15.87
C VAL A 14 8.34 21.00 16.33
N GLY A 15 8.21 20.84 17.65
CA GLY A 15 7.01 21.12 18.44
C GLY A 15 5.65 20.63 17.92
N PHE A 16 5.34 19.36 18.18
CA PHE A 16 3.97 18.90 18.44
C PHE A 16 4.06 17.97 19.65
N THR A 17 3.45 18.35 20.77
CA THR A 17 3.53 17.58 22.03
C THR A 17 2.92 16.20 21.83
N THR A 18 3.77 15.18 21.80
CA THR A 18 3.42 13.77 21.80
C THR A 18 2.69 13.40 23.09
N VAL A 19 1.43 13.00 22.98
CA VAL A 19 0.83 12.04 23.91
C VAL A 19 1.26 10.65 23.42
N THR A 20 2.15 10.02 24.17
CA THR A 20 2.66 8.66 23.94
C THR A 20 1.62 7.62 24.33
N ASN A 21 1.42 6.59 23.49
CA ASN A 21 1.11 5.25 23.99
C ASN A 21 1.60 4.15 23.01
N ASP A 22 2.40 3.22 23.53
CA ASP A 22 2.66 1.86 23.06
C ASP A 22 3.14 1.62 21.62
N GLY A 23 4.44 1.81 21.33
CA GLY A 23 5.11 1.21 20.15
C GLY A 23 4.50 1.51 18.77
N ALA A 24 3.54 2.44 18.71
CA ALA A 24 2.70 2.69 17.57
C ALA A 24 3.28 3.84 16.73
N SER A 25 3.32 3.63 15.41
CA SER A 25 3.66 4.65 14.42
C SER A 25 2.70 5.84 14.50
N THR A 26 3.22 7.07 14.45
CA THR A 26 2.36 8.25 14.36
C THR A 26 1.66 8.30 13.00
N PHE A 27 0.59 9.09 12.89
CA PHE A 27 -0.10 9.31 11.61
C PHE A 27 0.85 9.74 10.48
N PHE A 28 1.80 10.64 10.80
CA PHE A 28 2.77 11.12 9.81
C PHE A 28 3.83 10.08 9.46
N ASP A 29 4.17 9.16 10.36
CA ASP A 29 5.09 8.07 10.07
C ASP A 29 4.45 7.10 9.07
N VAL A 30 3.20 6.69 9.29
CA VAL A 30 2.46 5.79 8.40
C VAL A 30 2.38 6.35 6.97
N ILE A 31 2.13 7.65 6.83
CA ILE A 31 2.09 8.30 5.51
C ILE A 31 3.47 8.26 4.84
N GLN A 32 4.54 8.50 5.59
CA GLN A 32 5.91 8.55 5.06
C GLN A 32 6.46 7.17 4.71
N GLU A 33 6.04 6.11 5.40
CA GLU A 33 6.45 4.73 5.13
C GLU A 33 5.94 4.19 3.79
N ARG A 34 4.85 4.75 3.24
CA ARG A 34 4.29 4.33 1.96
C ARG A 34 5.33 4.49 0.85
N ARG A 35 5.59 3.40 0.13
CA ARG A 35 6.59 3.31 -0.94
C ARG A 35 6.12 2.39 -2.07
N SER A 36 6.68 2.58 -3.26
CA SER A 36 6.41 1.68 -4.39
C SER A 36 7.18 0.37 -4.20
N VAL A 37 6.50 -0.66 -3.73
CA VAL A 37 7.05 -2.01 -3.53
C VAL A 37 7.03 -2.78 -4.86
N ARG A 38 8.14 -3.45 -5.19
CA ARG A 38 8.34 -4.19 -6.44
C ARG A 38 8.70 -5.66 -6.24
N SER A 39 8.64 -6.15 -5.01
CA SER A 39 8.86 -7.55 -4.66
C SER A 39 8.03 -7.83 -3.43
N TYR A 40 7.19 -8.86 -3.49
CA TYR A 40 6.32 -9.29 -2.41
C TYR A 40 6.66 -10.73 -2.04
N ASP A 41 6.39 -11.12 -0.80
CA ASP A 41 6.51 -12.53 -0.38
C ASP A 41 5.34 -13.35 -0.97
N PRO A 42 5.60 -14.42 -1.74
CA PRO A 42 4.56 -15.23 -2.37
C PRO A 42 3.68 -16.00 -1.37
N GLU A 43 4.22 -16.29 -0.18
CA GLU A 43 3.50 -17.05 0.85
C GLU A 43 2.54 -16.17 1.65
N THR A 44 2.83 -14.87 1.74
CA THR A 44 1.96 -13.91 2.42
C THR A 44 0.74 -13.58 1.56
N LYS A 45 -0.46 -13.93 2.05
CA LYS A 45 -1.74 -13.59 1.42
C LYS A 45 -2.54 -12.64 2.30
N ILE A 46 -3.19 -11.66 1.67
CA ILE A 46 -4.17 -10.79 2.32
C ILE A 46 -5.51 -11.52 2.30
N SER A 47 -6.20 -11.57 3.45
CA SER A 47 -7.54 -12.17 3.52
C SER A 47 -8.56 -11.37 2.71
N ARG A 48 -9.65 -12.01 2.28
CA ARG A 48 -10.69 -11.31 1.50
C ARG A 48 -11.35 -10.21 2.34
N GLU A 49 -11.49 -10.45 3.63
CA GLU A 49 -12.08 -9.54 4.61
C GLU A 49 -11.22 -8.29 4.78
N GLU A 50 -9.91 -8.48 4.99
CA GLU A 50 -8.95 -7.38 5.11
C GLU A 50 -8.88 -6.55 3.83
N LEU A 51 -8.82 -7.19 2.66
CA LEU A 51 -8.84 -6.48 1.37
C LEU A 51 -10.12 -5.68 1.18
N THR A 52 -11.27 -6.24 1.57
CA THR A 52 -12.58 -5.58 1.48
C THR A 52 -12.62 -4.35 2.38
N GLU A 53 -12.09 -4.47 3.59
CA GLU A 53 -11.97 -3.36 4.53
C GLU A 53 -11.06 -2.25 3.99
N ILE A 54 -9.90 -2.60 3.41
CA ILE A 54 -9.03 -1.63 2.74
C ILE A 54 -9.79 -0.88 1.64
N LEU A 55 -10.49 -1.61 0.76
CA LEU A 55 -11.26 -0.99 -0.32
C LEU A 55 -12.37 -0.08 0.21
N ARG A 56 -13.06 -0.48 1.29
CA ARG A 56 -14.08 0.34 1.94
C ARG A 56 -13.48 1.67 2.42
N GLN A 57 -12.31 1.67 3.04
CA GLN A 57 -11.61 2.89 3.45
C GLN A 57 -11.23 3.76 2.24
N VAL A 58 -10.76 3.15 1.14
CA VAL A 58 -10.43 3.87 -0.10
C VAL A 58 -11.63 4.62 -0.67
N THR A 59 -12.85 4.09 -0.56
CA THR A 59 -14.06 4.77 -1.06
C THR A 59 -14.37 6.09 -0.37
N LEU A 60 -13.79 6.35 0.81
CA LEU A 60 -13.94 7.61 1.54
C LEU A 60 -13.11 8.75 0.92
N ALA A 61 -12.26 8.47 -0.05
CA ALA A 61 -11.51 9.49 -0.78
C ALA A 61 -12.48 10.50 -1.43
N PRO A 62 -12.13 11.79 -1.47
CA PRO A 62 -12.97 12.79 -2.12
C PRO A 62 -13.02 12.56 -3.63
N SER A 63 -14.20 12.79 -4.23
CA SER A 63 -14.39 12.79 -5.68
C SER A 63 -15.22 14.00 -6.13
N ALA A 64 -15.04 14.42 -7.37
CA ALA A 64 -15.82 15.52 -7.96
C ALA A 64 -17.32 15.23 -7.84
N ALA A 65 -18.06 16.19 -7.28
CA ALA A 65 -19.50 16.07 -6.99
C ALA A 65 -19.89 14.79 -6.21
N ASN A 66 -18.95 14.19 -5.47
CA ASN A 66 -19.13 12.91 -4.77
C ASN A 66 -19.65 11.77 -5.67
N LEU A 67 -19.31 11.79 -6.97
CA LEU A 67 -19.78 10.78 -7.93
C LEU A 67 -19.22 9.39 -7.68
N GLN A 68 -18.10 9.29 -6.94
CA GLN A 68 -17.43 8.02 -6.62
C GLN A 68 -17.27 7.12 -7.86
N PRO A 69 -16.68 7.62 -8.96
CA PRO A 69 -16.69 6.92 -10.26
C PRO A 69 -15.72 5.72 -10.30
N TRP A 70 -15.11 5.35 -9.18
CA TRP A 70 -14.19 4.23 -9.08
C TRP A 70 -14.92 2.89 -9.20
N ARG A 71 -14.28 1.95 -9.91
CA ARG A 71 -14.62 0.53 -9.95
C ARG A 71 -13.35 -0.24 -9.66
N PHE A 72 -13.43 -1.17 -8.72
CA PHE A 72 -12.30 -2.01 -8.34
C PHE A 72 -12.50 -3.41 -8.90
N LEU A 73 -11.55 -3.87 -9.71
CA LEU A 73 -11.49 -5.25 -10.18
C LEU A 73 -10.34 -5.95 -9.46
N VAL A 74 -10.68 -6.89 -8.58
CA VAL A 74 -9.70 -7.71 -7.85
C VAL A 74 -9.48 -9.00 -8.61
N ILE A 75 -8.22 -9.36 -8.86
CA ILE A 75 -7.83 -10.54 -9.63
C ILE A 75 -6.96 -11.43 -8.75
N ASP A 76 -7.53 -12.53 -8.27
CA ASP A 76 -6.82 -13.49 -7.40
C ASP A 76 -6.32 -14.73 -8.15
N SER A 77 -6.96 -15.08 -9.29
CA SER A 77 -6.61 -16.26 -10.07
C SER A 77 -5.18 -16.16 -10.64
N PRO A 78 -4.32 -17.16 -10.35
CA PRO A 78 -2.98 -17.24 -10.94
C PRO A 78 -3.01 -17.27 -12.47
N GLU A 79 -3.99 -17.96 -13.06
CA GLU A 79 -4.14 -18.09 -14.51
C GLU A 79 -4.46 -16.72 -15.14
N LEU A 80 -5.33 -15.93 -14.52
CA LEU A 80 -5.64 -14.58 -14.99
C LEU A 80 -4.44 -13.64 -14.83
N LYS A 81 -3.70 -13.73 -13.73
CA LYS A 81 -2.45 -12.96 -13.54
C LYS A 81 -1.41 -13.29 -14.62
N GLN A 82 -1.25 -14.58 -14.95
CA GLN A 82 -0.37 -15.02 -16.05
C GLN A 82 -0.80 -14.47 -17.41
N ARG A 83 -2.11 -14.39 -17.67
CA ARG A 83 -2.63 -13.79 -18.90
C ARG A 83 -2.40 -12.28 -18.98
N LEU A 84 -2.33 -11.59 -17.84
CA LEU A 84 -2.12 -10.13 -17.78
C LEU A 84 -0.65 -9.72 -17.86
N LEU A 85 0.29 -10.58 -17.44
CA LEU A 85 1.73 -10.30 -17.45
C LEU A 85 2.25 -9.64 -18.75
N PRO A 86 1.94 -10.15 -19.96
CA PRO A 86 2.47 -9.59 -21.20
C PRO A 86 2.04 -8.15 -21.47
N ILE A 87 0.83 -7.77 -21.05
CA ILE A 87 0.30 -6.40 -21.20
C ILE A 87 0.64 -5.50 -20.01
N ALA A 88 1.10 -6.09 -18.90
CA ALA A 88 1.59 -5.41 -17.72
C ALA A 88 3.12 -5.26 -17.72
N PHE A 89 3.75 -5.14 -18.89
CA PHE A 89 5.21 -5.00 -19.05
C PHE A 89 6.05 -6.10 -18.38
N ASN A 90 5.50 -7.31 -18.23
CA ASN A 90 6.12 -8.44 -17.53
C ASN A 90 6.53 -8.12 -16.08
N LEU A 91 5.70 -7.33 -15.38
CA LEU A 91 5.84 -7.02 -13.96
C LEU A 91 5.58 -8.27 -13.09
N ASN A 92 6.64 -9.06 -12.87
CA ASN A 92 6.58 -10.33 -12.13
C ASN A 92 6.14 -10.21 -10.67
N ASN A 93 6.19 -9.01 -10.09
CA ASN A 93 5.76 -8.75 -8.71
C ASN A 93 4.24 -8.87 -8.50
N ALA A 94 3.45 -8.92 -9.58
CA ALA A 94 2.01 -9.07 -9.51
C ALA A 94 1.53 -10.54 -9.43
N MET A 95 2.45 -11.51 -9.36
CA MET A 95 2.15 -12.94 -9.47
C MET A 95 1.90 -13.66 -8.14
N ASN A 96 1.96 -12.93 -7.01
CA ASN A 96 1.62 -13.43 -5.69
C ASN A 96 0.11 -13.44 -5.49
#